data_AF-A0A914TL55-F1
#
_entry.id   AF-A0A914TL55-F1
#
_cell.length_a   1.000
_cell.length_b   1.000
_cell.length_c   1.000
_cell.angle_alpha   90.00
_cell.angle_beta   90.00
_cell.angle_gamma   90.00
#
_symmetry.space_group_name_H-M   'P 1'
#
loop_
_entity.id
_entity.type
_entity.pdbx_description
1 polymer ?
#
loop_
_entity_poly.entity_id
_entity_poly.type
_entity_poly.pdbx_seq_one_letter_code
_entity_poly.pdbx_strand_id
1 'polypeptide(L)'
;MYTVDMTKAASEWDSLREEARVLGAAIDSKLHALNKYATTGPRYKAVESSHFARSKRSAFIQDAQEVEDLLKQLEEANQKLEVLMYKKAGGSSDQHAVRRYHDVLKDYMHEFHRVREVVEKQMDREDLLGGSTSQDGDTFLNNRNRSSELLLQEHEHITNTERMLDDQIKSAFIQDAQEVEDLLKQLEEANQKLEVLMYKKAGGSSDQHAVRRYHDVLKDYMHEFHRVREVVEKQMDREDLLGGSTSQDGDTFLNNRNRSSELLLQKHEHITNTERMLDDQIK
;
A
#
# COMPACT_ATOMS: atom_id res chain seq x y z
N MET A 1 2.20 71.81 -23.79
CA MET A 1 1.62 70.83 -22.84
C MET A 1 1.98 69.39 -23.19
N TYR A 2 1.94 68.95 -24.46
CA TYR A 2 2.31 67.58 -24.86
C TYR A 2 3.73 67.10 -24.51
N THR A 3 4.72 68.00 -24.46
CA THR A 3 6.12 67.64 -24.22
C THR A 3 6.41 67.25 -22.76
N VAL A 4 5.66 67.83 -21.81
CA VAL A 4 5.85 67.58 -20.37
C VAL A 4 5.31 66.20 -19.97
N ASP A 5 4.15 65.81 -20.53
CA ASP A 5 3.57 64.48 -20.29
C ASP A 5 4.44 63.35 -20.89
N MET A 6 5.05 63.59 -22.06
CA MET A 6 6.00 62.64 -22.67
C MET A 6 7.28 62.46 -21.85
N THR A 7 7.85 63.54 -21.30
CA THR A 7 9.04 63.45 -20.44
C THR A 7 8.75 62.75 -19.11
N LYS A 8 7.55 62.95 -18.56
CA LYS A 8 7.12 62.31 -17.32
C LYS A 8 6.91 60.80 -17.51
N ALA A 9 6.24 60.40 -18.59
CA ALA A 9 6.07 58.99 -18.96
C ALA A 9 7.40 58.28 -19.24
N ALA A 10 8.39 58.98 -19.83
CA ALA A 10 9.73 58.44 -20.04
C ALA A 10 10.49 58.23 -18.71
N SER A 11 10.40 59.19 -17.77
CA SER A 11 10.99 59.04 -16.44
C SER A 11 10.35 57.92 -15.62
N GLU A 12 9.02 57.78 -15.69
CA GLU A 12 8.28 56.69 -15.02
C GLU A 12 8.62 55.32 -15.62
N TRP A 13 8.80 55.25 -16.95
CA TRP A 13 9.25 54.06 -17.66
C TRP A 13 10.62 53.57 -17.20
N ASP A 14 11.60 54.48 -17.13
CA ASP A 14 12.96 54.12 -16.71
C ASP A 14 13.00 53.74 -15.23
N SER A 15 12.21 54.42 -14.38
CA SER A 15 12.05 54.07 -12.97
C SER A 15 11.51 52.65 -12.78
N LEU A 16 10.45 52.27 -13.51
CA LEU A 16 9.87 50.93 -13.42
C LEU A 16 10.80 49.84 -13.95
N ARG A 17 11.61 50.13 -14.97
CA ARG A 17 12.61 49.18 -15.47
C ARG A 17 13.73 48.96 -14.47
N GLU A 18 14.11 50.00 -13.73
CA GLU A 18 15.09 49.87 -12.67
C GLU A 18 14.50 49.11 -11.48
N GLU A 19 13.27 49.40 -11.09
CA GLU A 19 12.53 48.62 -10.09
C GLU A 19 12.43 47.14 -10.46
N ALA A 20 12.06 46.80 -11.69
CA ALA A 20 11.99 45.43 -12.17
C ALA A 20 13.36 44.71 -12.14
N ARG A 21 14.47 45.44 -12.40
CA ARG A 21 15.83 44.87 -12.26
C ARG A 21 16.19 44.59 -10.81
N VAL A 22 15.87 45.52 -9.91
CA VAL A 22 16.14 45.36 -8.47
C VAL A 22 15.32 44.20 -7.90
N LEU A 23 14.04 44.11 -8.26
CA LEU A 23 13.17 42.99 -7.89
C LEU A 23 13.70 41.66 -8.44
N GLY A 24 14.10 41.61 -9.72
CA GLY A 24 14.70 40.41 -10.31
C GLY A 24 15.95 39.94 -9.57
N ALA A 25 16.88 40.86 -9.25
CA ALA A 25 18.09 40.53 -8.50
C ALA A 25 17.79 40.05 -7.07
N ALA A 26 16.76 40.60 -6.42
CA ALA A 26 16.31 40.13 -5.11
C ALA A 26 15.72 38.72 -5.19
N ILE A 27 14.90 38.44 -6.21
CA ILE A 27 14.33 37.12 -6.49
C ILE A 27 15.45 36.10 -6.75
N ASP A 28 16.46 36.42 -7.57
CA ASP A 28 17.60 35.53 -7.84
C ASP A 28 18.33 35.13 -6.55
N SER A 29 18.62 36.12 -5.70
CA SER A 29 19.33 35.91 -4.42
C SER A 29 18.52 35.00 -3.48
N LYS A 30 17.20 35.25 -3.38
CA LYS A 30 16.30 34.48 -2.52
C LYS A 30 15.99 33.10 -3.07
N LEU A 31 15.82 32.93 -4.39
CA LEU A 31 15.72 31.62 -5.04
C LEU A 31 16.99 30.80 -4.82
N HIS A 32 18.16 31.42 -4.91
CA HIS A 32 19.41 30.75 -4.59
C HIS A 32 19.46 30.29 -3.12
N ALA A 33 18.96 31.10 -2.18
CA ALA A 33 18.82 30.69 -0.78
C ALA A 33 17.81 29.53 -0.62
N LEU A 34 16.64 29.62 -1.27
CA LEU A 34 15.61 28.56 -1.28
C LEU A 34 16.16 27.23 -1.83
N ASN A 35 16.97 27.28 -2.88
CA ASN A 35 17.58 26.10 -3.50
C ASN A 35 18.62 25.42 -2.58
N LYS A 36 19.16 26.12 -1.56
CA LYS A 36 19.98 25.48 -0.52
C LYS A 36 19.15 24.54 0.34
N TYR A 37 17.88 24.85 0.59
CA TYR A 37 16.99 23.91 1.31
C TYR A 37 16.73 22.65 0.47
N ALA A 38 16.63 22.77 -0.85
CA ALA A 38 16.44 21.63 -1.76
C ALA A 38 17.69 20.74 -1.86
N THR A 39 18.87 21.35 -1.94
CA THR A 39 20.15 20.64 -2.13
C THR A 39 20.77 20.10 -0.84
N THR A 40 20.32 20.57 0.32
CA THR A 40 20.72 20.01 1.64
C THR A 40 19.99 18.72 2.01
N GLY A 41 19.25 18.10 1.07
CA GLY A 41 18.71 16.74 1.20
C GLY A 41 19.78 15.69 1.56
N PRO A 42 19.35 14.50 2.02
CA PRO A 42 19.92 13.79 3.17
C PRO A 42 21.35 13.28 2.91
N ARG A 43 22.34 14.16 3.06
CA ARG A 43 23.74 13.75 3.22
C ARG A 43 23.93 13.23 4.64
N TYR A 44 23.48 12.01 4.92
CA TYR A 44 23.95 11.16 6.03
C TYR A 44 24.31 11.86 7.36
N LYS A 45 23.48 12.81 7.82
CA LYS A 45 23.61 13.41 9.16
C LYS A 45 22.27 13.33 9.86
N ALA A 46 21.92 12.11 10.21
CA ALA A 46 20.84 11.78 11.12
C ALA A 46 21.20 12.18 12.56
N VAL A 47 21.49 13.45 12.83
CA VAL A 47 21.57 14.05 14.19
C VAL A 47 21.42 15.57 14.07
N GLU A 48 20.32 16.09 13.51
CA GLU A 48 19.95 17.48 13.74
C GLU A 48 18.80 17.50 14.75
N SER A 49 19.00 18.20 15.87
CA SER A 49 18.00 18.34 16.93
C SER A 49 16.65 18.79 16.33
N SER A 50 15.54 18.22 16.81
CA SER A 50 14.18 18.53 16.35
C SER A 50 13.86 20.03 16.33
N HIS A 51 14.50 20.81 17.22
CA HIS A 51 14.43 22.27 17.25
C HIS A 51 15.11 22.94 16.05
N PHE A 52 16.24 22.41 15.57
CA PHE A 52 16.93 22.90 14.38
C PHE A 52 16.12 22.64 13.11
N ALA A 53 15.52 21.46 12.99
CA ALA A 53 14.64 21.10 11.85
C ALA A 53 13.38 21.99 11.80
N ARG A 54 12.72 22.22 12.95
CA ARG A 54 11.57 23.15 13.04
C ARG A 54 11.95 24.59 12.70
N SER A 55 13.11 25.05 13.18
CA SER A 55 13.65 26.38 12.87
C SER A 55 13.94 26.54 11.37
N LYS A 56 14.53 25.51 10.75
CA LYS A 56 14.76 25.43 9.31
C LYS A 56 13.45 25.49 8.53
N ARG A 57 12.39 24.83 9.03
CA ARG A 57 11.04 24.88 8.42
C ARG A 57 10.43 26.27 8.47
N SER A 58 10.44 26.93 9.61
CA SER A 58 9.93 28.30 9.72
C SER A 58 10.71 29.27 8.84
N ALA A 59 12.04 29.11 8.76
CA ALA A 59 12.88 29.94 7.89
C ALA A 59 12.54 29.73 6.41
N PHE A 60 12.37 28.48 5.97
CA PHE A 60 11.94 28.18 4.60
C PHE A 60 10.57 28.77 4.27
N ILE A 61 9.58 28.62 5.15
CA ILE A 61 8.22 29.18 4.93
C ILE A 61 8.31 30.71 4.80
N GLN A 62 9.08 31.35 5.66
CA GLN A 62 9.28 32.80 5.61
C GLN A 62 9.97 33.24 4.32
N ASP A 63 11.07 32.59 3.93
CA ASP A 63 11.78 32.91 2.69
C ASP A 63 10.91 32.63 1.44
N ALA A 64 10.08 31.59 1.48
CA ALA A 64 9.14 31.29 0.39
C ALA A 64 8.06 32.36 0.26
N GLN A 65 7.49 32.82 1.37
CA GLN A 65 6.53 33.93 1.39
C GLN A 65 7.15 35.22 0.85
N GLU A 66 8.40 35.52 1.23
CA GLU A 66 9.09 36.71 0.72
C GLU A 66 9.31 36.64 -0.80
N VAL A 67 9.63 35.46 -1.35
CA VAL A 67 9.73 35.29 -2.81
C VAL A 67 8.37 35.44 -3.49
N GLU A 68 7.28 34.93 -2.90
CA GLU A 68 5.92 35.15 -3.42
C GLU A 68 5.56 36.64 -3.47
N ASP A 69 5.88 37.39 -2.41
CA ASP A 69 5.65 38.83 -2.35
C ASP A 69 6.49 39.60 -3.39
N LEU A 70 7.76 39.22 -3.59
CA LEU A 70 8.63 39.82 -4.61
C LEU A 70 8.14 39.50 -6.03
N LEU A 71 7.70 38.28 -6.29
CA LEU A 71 7.13 37.87 -7.58
C LEU A 71 5.87 38.67 -7.90
N LYS A 72 5.01 38.89 -6.91
CA LYS A 72 3.81 39.72 -7.05
C LYS A 72 4.16 41.17 -7.35
N GLN A 73 5.15 41.75 -6.66
CA GLN A 73 5.62 43.11 -6.95
C GLN A 73 6.19 43.22 -8.37
N LEU A 74 6.94 42.21 -8.83
CA LEU A 74 7.48 42.18 -10.19
C LEU A 74 6.37 42.05 -11.24
N GLU A 75 5.33 41.26 -10.95
CA GLU A 75 4.13 41.17 -11.79
C GLU A 75 3.42 42.53 -11.90
N GLU A 76 3.20 43.22 -10.78
CA GLU A 76 2.59 44.55 -10.76
C GLU A 76 3.45 45.58 -11.53
N ALA A 77 4.78 45.54 -11.37
CA ALA A 77 5.70 46.41 -12.11
C ALA A 77 5.64 46.12 -13.62
N ASN A 78 5.59 44.84 -14.03
CA ASN A 78 5.45 44.43 -15.42
C ASN A 78 4.12 44.86 -16.03
N GLN A 79 3.01 44.74 -15.30
CA GLN A 79 1.70 45.24 -15.74
C GLN A 79 1.70 46.77 -15.91
N LYS A 80 2.33 47.52 -15.00
CA LYS A 80 2.47 48.98 -15.11
C LYS A 80 3.32 49.36 -16.33
N LEU A 81 4.42 48.64 -16.59
CA LEU A 81 5.22 48.78 -17.81
C LEU A 81 4.37 48.51 -19.04
N GLU A 82 3.61 47.42 -19.09
CA GLU A 82 2.75 47.14 -20.24
C GLU A 82 1.74 48.28 -20.50
N VAL A 83 1.07 48.79 -19.46
CA VAL A 83 0.13 49.92 -19.57
C VAL A 83 0.80 51.20 -20.07
N LEU A 84 1.99 51.54 -19.55
CA LEU A 84 2.74 52.71 -20.02
C LEU A 84 3.23 52.56 -21.46
N MET A 85 3.50 51.33 -21.90
CA MET A 85 3.96 51.03 -23.25
C MET A 85 2.87 51.39 -24.26
N TYR A 86 1.62 50.98 -23.96
CA TYR A 86 0.46 51.31 -24.78
C TYR A 86 0.14 52.81 -24.74
N LYS A 87 0.29 53.47 -23.58
CA LYS A 87 0.03 54.92 -23.45
C LYS A 87 1.01 55.80 -24.23
N LYS A 88 2.29 55.42 -24.32
CA LYS A 88 3.30 56.21 -25.04
C LYS A 88 3.42 55.88 -26.54
N ALA A 89 2.57 54.98 -27.06
CA ALA A 89 2.70 54.38 -28.39
C ALA A 89 4.12 53.80 -28.64
N GLY A 90 4.58 52.99 -27.68
CA GLY A 90 5.95 52.45 -27.66
C GLY A 90 6.33 51.71 -28.94
N GLY A 91 7.60 51.86 -29.35
CA GLY A 91 8.13 51.19 -30.55
C GLY A 91 8.41 49.70 -30.34
N SER A 92 8.80 49.00 -31.41
CA SER A 92 9.12 47.55 -31.39
C SER A 92 10.08 47.15 -30.27
N SER A 93 11.06 48.01 -29.92
CA SER A 93 12.01 47.75 -28.84
C SER A 93 11.36 47.68 -27.46
N ASP A 94 10.37 48.52 -27.17
CA ASP A 94 9.68 48.53 -25.88
C ASP A 94 8.77 47.30 -25.76
N GLN A 95 8.13 46.89 -26.86
CA GLN A 95 7.35 45.65 -26.96
C GLN A 95 8.22 44.42 -26.65
N HIS A 96 9.41 44.34 -27.24
CA HIS A 96 10.35 43.25 -26.96
C HIS A 96 10.82 43.25 -25.50
N ALA A 97 11.06 44.43 -24.93
CA ALA A 97 11.46 44.54 -23.53
C ALA A 97 10.38 44.04 -22.56
N VAL A 98 9.13 44.50 -22.74
CA VAL A 98 7.96 44.07 -21.93
C VAL A 98 7.75 42.56 -22.06
N ARG A 99 7.80 42.02 -23.28
CA ARG A 99 7.69 40.58 -23.50
C ARG A 99 8.76 39.79 -22.74
N ARG A 100 10.01 40.23 -22.81
CA ARG A 100 11.11 39.60 -22.08
C ARG A 100 10.90 39.66 -20.57
N TYR A 101 10.37 40.76 -20.03
CA TYR A 101 10.08 40.85 -18.59
C TYR A 101 8.98 39.85 -18.17
N HIS A 102 7.97 39.62 -19.01
CA HIS A 102 6.98 38.57 -18.78
C HIS A 102 7.57 37.16 -18.87
N ASP A 103 8.43 36.88 -19.86
CA ASP A 103 9.08 35.58 -19.99
C ASP A 103 9.97 35.28 -18.77
N VAL A 104 10.77 36.26 -18.32
CA VAL A 104 11.61 36.14 -17.11
C VAL A 104 10.77 35.95 -15.85
N LEU A 105 9.67 36.69 -15.68
CA LEU A 105 8.75 36.49 -14.55
C LEU A 105 8.18 35.07 -14.55
N LYS A 106 7.77 34.58 -15.72
CA LYS A 106 7.25 33.21 -15.87
C LYS A 106 8.30 32.19 -15.47
N ASP A 107 9.54 32.35 -15.92
CA ASP A 107 10.65 31.45 -15.55
C ASP A 107 10.89 31.46 -14.03
N TYR A 108 10.86 32.63 -13.39
CA TYR A 108 10.98 32.72 -11.93
C TYR A 108 9.84 32.03 -11.18
N MET A 109 8.59 32.19 -11.62
CA MET A 109 7.46 31.49 -11.02
C MET A 109 7.59 29.97 -11.16
N HIS A 110 8.03 29.48 -12.32
CA HIS A 110 8.23 28.04 -12.54
C HIS A 110 9.36 27.50 -11.64
N GLU A 111 10.48 28.21 -11.55
CA GLU A 111 11.59 27.81 -10.68
C GLU A 111 11.17 27.82 -9.20
N PHE A 112 10.47 28.87 -8.76
CA PHE A 112 9.96 28.97 -7.39
C PHE A 112 9.08 27.77 -7.03
N HIS A 113 8.07 27.47 -7.84
CA HIS A 113 7.17 26.34 -7.58
C HIS A 113 7.91 25.00 -7.57
N ARG A 114 8.86 24.81 -8.50
CA ARG A 114 9.69 23.60 -8.55
C ARG A 114 10.52 23.44 -7.28
N VAL A 115 11.22 24.48 -6.84
CA VAL A 115 12.05 24.42 -5.62
C VAL A 115 11.17 24.20 -4.39
N ARG A 116 10.03 24.90 -4.31
CA ARG A 116 9.09 24.76 -3.21
C ARG A 116 8.56 23.34 -3.08
N GLU A 117 8.09 22.75 -4.18
CA GLU A 117 7.58 21.37 -4.19
C GLU A 117 8.65 20.36 -3.79
N VAL A 118 9.90 20.53 -4.25
CA VAL A 118 11.01 19.66 -3.89
C VAL A 118 11.31 19.74 -2.38
N VAL A 119 11.33 20.95 -1.82
CA VAL A 119 11.61 21.15 -0.39
C VAL A 119 10.45 20.65 0.47
N GLU A 120 9.20 20.94 0.11
CA GLU A 120 8.02 20.43 0.82
C GLU A 120 8.02 18.90 0.85
N LYS A 121 8.25 18.22 -0.28
CA LYS A 121 8.36 16.75 -0.32
C LYS A 121 9.49 16.22 0.56
N GLN A 122 10.62 16.92 0.61
CA GLN A 122 11.75 16.54 1.46
C GLN A 122 11.41 16.71 2.94
N MET A 123 10.71 17.78 3.30
CA MET A 123 10.23 18.03 4.66
C MET A 123 9.17 17.04 5.11
N ASP A 124 8.23 16.67 4.22
CA ASP A 124 7.22 15.65 4.50
C ASP A 124 7.88 14.29 4.75
N ARG A 125 8.90 13.96 3.94
CA ARG A 125 9.72 12.78 4.15
C ARG A 125 10.48 12.84 5.48
N GLU A 126 11.04 13.99 5.84
CA GLU A 126 11.70 14.20 7.13
C GLU A 126 10.73 14.11 8.32
N ASP A 127 9.48 14.55 8.18
CA ASP A 127 8.45 14.39 9.23
C ASP A 127 8.05 12.93 9.43
N LEU A 128 7.89 12.19 8.32
CA LEU A 128 7.58 10.76 8.36
C LEU A 128 8.72 9.94 8.97
N LEU A 129 9.98 10.33 8.74
CA LEU A 129 11.17 9.62 9.24
C LEU A 129 11.68 10.15 10.60
N GLY A 130 11.44 11.42 10.91
CA GLY A 130 11.91 12.13 12.10
C GLY A 130 11.11 11.84 13.37
N GLY A 131 9.96 11.18 13.25
CA GLY A 131 9.20 10.66 14.39
C GLY A 131 9.92 9.59 15.22
N SER A 132 11.03 9.03 14.70
CA SER A 132 11.74 7.92 15.34
C SER A 132 12.98 8.28 16.17
N THR A 133 13.47 9.54 16.18
CA THR A 133 14.79 9.84 16.79
C THR A 133 14.94 11.18 17.53
N SER A 134 13.89 11.77 18.11
CA SER A 134 14.09 12.96 18.96
C SER A 134 14.37 12.57 20.42
N GLN A 135 15.67 12.51 20.72
CA GLN A 135 16.30 12.46 22.03
C GLN A 135 16.16 13.83 22.72
N ASP A 136 15.09 14.06 23.49
CA ASP A 136 15.03 15.13 24.50
C ASP A 136 14.25 14.68 25.75
N GLY A 137 14.92 14.82 26.90
CA GLY A 137 14.67 14.13 28.18
C GLY A 137 13.30 14.27 28.84
N ASP A 138 12.42 15.15 28.38
CA ASP A 138 11.13 15.43 29.05
C ASP A 138 9.89 15.01 28.25
N THR A 139 10.05 14.53 27.00
CA THR A 139 8.97 13.88 26.24
C THR A 139 9.06 12.35 26.29
N PHE A 140 9.90 11.78 27.14
CA PHE A 140 10.09 10.32 27.23
C PHE A 140 8.86 9.55 27.72
N LEU A 141 7.91 10.19 28.37
CA LEU A 141 6.65 9.52 28.75
C LEU A 141 5.61 9.55 27.62
N ASN A 142 5.51 10.66 26.88
CA ASN A 142 4.56 10.77 25.76
C ASN A 142 5.07 10.15 24.44
N ASN A 143 6.38 10.10 24.21
CA ASN A 143 6.95 9.52 22.99
C ASN A 143 7.28 8.03 23.12
N ARG A 144 7.58 7.51 24.34
CA ARG A 144 7.46 6.06 24.60
C ARG A 144 6.04 5.62 24.35
N ASN A 145 5.05 6.41 24.75
CA ASN A 145 3.67 6.10 24.42
C ASN A 145 3.44 6.12 22.92
N ARG A 146 3.93 7.06 22.11
CA ARG A 146 3.73 7.00 20.65
C ARG A 146 4.42 5.84 19.93
N SER A 147 5.68 5.55 20.22
CA SER A 147 6.33 4.35 19.65
C SER A 147 5.70 3.07 20.19
N SER A 148 5.33 3.04 21.47
CA SER A 148 4.59 1.93 22.07
C SER A 148 3.17 1.84 21.52
N GLU A 149 2.52 2.94 21.16
CA GLU A 149 1.16 3.04 20.63
C GLU A 149 1.17 2.66 19.15
N LEU A 150 2.23 3.00 18.41
CA LEU A 150 2.49 2.48 17.07
C LEU A 150 2.76 0.97 17.12
N LEU A 151 3.57 0.49 18.06
CA LEU A 151 3.83 -0.95 18.25
C LEU A 151 2.59 -1.70 18.77
N LEU A 152 1.77 -1.07 19.62
CA LEU A 152 0.49 -1.60 20.07
C LEU A 152 -0.51 -1.61 18.94
N GLN A 153 -0.55 -0.58 18.11
CA GLN A 153 -1.37 -0.51 16.91
C GLN A 153 -0.92 -1.54 15.88
N GLU A 154 0.38 -1.72 15.69
CA GLU A 154 0.94 -2.77 14.83
C GLU A 154 0.60 -4.15 15.40
N HIS A 155 0.70 -4.34 16.71
CA HIS A 155 0.26 -5.56 17.38
C HIS A 155 -1.26 -5.78 17.23
N GLU A 156 -2.08 -4.73 17.31
CA GLU A 156 -3.51 -4.80 17.02
C GLU A 156 -3.77 -5.17 15.56
N HIS A 157 -2.99 -4.63 14.61
CA HIS A 157 -3.07 -5.01 13.21
C HIS A 157 -2.64 -6.46 12.98
N ILE A 158 -1.57 -6.92 13.62
CA ILE A 158 -1.10 -8.30 13.56
C ILE A 158 -2.16 -9.23 14.14
N THR A 159 -2.65 -8.97 15.35
CA THR A 159 -3.71 -9.80 15.97
C THR A 159 -5.02 -9.77 15.19
N ASN A 160 -5.38 -8.65 14.55
CA ASN A 160 -6.55 -8.57 13.69
C ASN A 160 -6.35 -9.34 12.37
N THR A 161 -5.17 -9.26 11.77
CA THR A 161 -4.84 -10.03 10.55
C THR A 161 -4.72 -11.52 10.84
N GLU A 162 -4.17 -11.90 12.00
CA GLU A 162 -4.13 -13.29 12.50
C GLU A 162 -5.55 -13.83 12.66
N ARG A 163 -6.45 -13.11 13.36
CA ARG A 163 -7.87 -13.50 13.46
C ARG A 163 -8.55 -13.63 12.11
N MET A 164 -8.30 -12.70 11.18
CA MET A 164 -8.88 -12.75 9.84
C MET A 164 -8.37 -13.96 9.04
N LEU A 165 -7.09 -14.31 9.19
CA LEU A 165 -6.51 -15.50 8.57
C LEU A 165 -7.10 -16.78 9.20
N ASP A 166 -7.26 -16.82 10.52
CA ASP A 166 -7.92 -17.95 11.21
C ASP A 166 -9.36 -18.13 10.71
N ASP A 167 -10.13 -17.05 10.58
CA ASP A 167 -11.48 -17.08 10.03
C ASP A 167 -11.51 -17.58 8.57
N GLN A 168 -10.53 -17.18 7.75
CA GLN A 168 -10.38 -17.68 6.39
C GLN A 168 -10.03 -19.17 6.35
N ILE A 169 -9.13 -19.63 7.21
CA ILE A 169 -8.74 -21.04 7.33
C ILE A 169 -9.93 -21.88 7.79
N LYS A 170 -10.68 -21.43 8.81
CA LYS A 170 -11.90 -22.09 9.29
C LYS A 170 -12.95 -22.19 8.19
N SER A 171 -13.18 -21.09 7.46
CA SER A 171 -14.16 -21.07 6.36
C SER A 171 -13.77 -22.04 5.24
N ALA A 172 -12.49 -22.08 4.86
CA ALA A 172 -11.98 -23.02 3.87
C ALA A 172 -12.12 -24.47 4.34
N PHE A 173 -11.81 -24.76 5.60
CA PHE A 173 -12.00 -26.11 6.16
C PHE A 173 -13.46 -26.56 6.16
N ILE A 174 -14.39 -25.67 6.55
CA ILE A 174 -15.83 -25.96 6.52
C ILE A 174 -16.28 -26.26 5.09
N GLN A 175 -15.79 -25.48 4.11
CA GLN A 175 -16.10 -25.70 2.70
C GLN A 175 -15.57 -27.06 2.21
N ASP A 176 -14.31 -27.38 2.50
CA ASP A 176 -13.69 -28.66 2.10
C ASP A 176 -14.43 -29.85 2.77
N ALA A 177 -14.82 -29.70 4.03
CA ALA A 177 -15.60 -30.73 4.75
C ALA A 177 -16.99 -30.93 4.13
N GLN A 178 -17.67 -29.85 3.72
CA GLN A 178 -18.95 -29.93 3.01
C GLN A 178 -18.81 -30.65 1.67
N GLU A 179 -17.75 -30.35 0.90
CA GLU A 179 -17.49 -31.02 -0.38
C GLU A 179 -17.28 -32.53 -0.19
N VAL A 180 -16.53 -32.95 0.82
CA VAL A 180 -16.34 -34.38 1.14
C VAL A 180 -17.66 -35.04 1.57
N GLU A 181 -18.48 -34.35 2.36
CA GLU A 181 -19.80 -34.85 2.78
C GLU A 181 -20.74 -35.05 1.58
N ASP A 182 -20.74 -34.11 0.63
CA ASP A 182 -21.48 -34.22 -0.62
C ASP A 182 -21.00 -35.40 -1.48
N LEU A 183 -19.68 -35.61 -1.59
CA LEU A 183 -19.10 -36.74 -2.31
C LEU A 183 -19.48 -38.10 -1.66
N LEU A 184 -19.45 -38.18 -0.33
CA LEU A 184 -19.87 -39.39 0.39
C LEU A 184 -21.34 -39.69 0.17
N LYS A 185 -22.20 -38.67 0.15
CA LYS A 185 -23.63 -38.82 -0.16
C LYS A 185 -23.85 -39.30 -1.60
N GLN A 186 -23.12 -38.77 -2.57
CA GLN A 186 -23.18 -39.26 -3.95
C GLN A 186 -22.77 -40.73 -4.06
N LEU A 187 -21.73 -41.13 -3.32
CA LEU A 187 -21.28 -42.52 -3.26
C LEU A 187 -22.32 -43.44 -2.60
N GLU A 188 -22.99 -42.96 -1.55
CA GLU A 188 -24.11 -43.68 -0.92
C GLU A 188 -25.26 -43.90 -1.90
N GLU A 189 -25.69 -42.85 -2.61
CA GLU A 189 -26.72 -42.95 -3.65
C GLU A 189 -26.33 -43.92 -4.78
N ALA A 190 -25.06 -43.93 -5.18
CA ALA A 190 -24.54 -44.87 -6.16
C ALA A 190 -24.61 -46.32 -5.65
N ASN A 191 -24.21 -46.56 -4.41
CA ASN A 191 -24.29 -47.87 -3.76
C ASN A 191 -25.74 -48.35 -3.63
N GLN A 192 -26.68 -47.48 -3.25
CA GLN A 192 -28.12 -47.81 -3.18
C GLN A 192 -28.69 -48.16 -4.56
N LYS A 193 -28.36 -47.40 -5.61
CA LYS A 193 -28.77 -47.71 -6.99
C LYS A 193 -28.24 -49.07 -7.43
N LEU A 194 -26.98 -49.37 -7.10
CA LEU A 194 -26.35 -50.64 -7.41
C LEU A 194 -27.05 -51.80 -6.70
N GLU A 195 -27.41 -51.65 -5.43
CA GLU A 195 -28.20 -52.63 -4.67
C GLU A 195 -29.58 -52.90 -5.30
N VAL A 196 -30.29 -51.85 -5.73
CA VAL A 196 -31.60 -52.00 -6.40
C VAL A 196 -31.48 -52.71 -7.75
N LEU A 197 -30.45 -52.38 -8.55
CA LEU A 197 -30.17 -53.05 -9.82
C LEU A 197 -29.83 -54.53 -9.60
N MET A 198 -29.10 -54.83 -8.53
CA MET A 198 -28.74 -56.18 -8.13
C MET A 198 -29.94 -57.02 -7.72
N TYR A 199 -30.89 -56.44 -6.97
CA TYR A 199 -32.15 -57.10 -6.62
C TYR A 199 -33.00 -57.41 -7.87
N LYS A 200 -32.99 -56.50 -8.86
CA LYS A 200 -33.72 -56.69 -10.13
C LYS A 200 -33.09 -57.71 -11.07
N LYS A 201 -31.76 -57.91 -11.02
CA LYS A 201 -31.02 -58.78 -11.95
C LYS A 201 -31.03 -60.28 -11.57
N ALA A 202 -31.66 -60.69 -10.46
CA ALA A 202 -31.48 -62.04 -9.89
C ALA A 202 -29.97 -62.38 -9.75
N GLY A 203 -29.22 -61.43 -9.18
CA GLY A 203 -27.76 -61.47 -9.11
C GLY A 203 -27.19 -62.70 -8.38
N GLY A 204 -26.05 -63.18 -8.85
CA GLY A 204 -25.33 -64.32 -8.26
C GLY A 204 -24.63 -63.96 -6.95
N SER A 205 -24.16 -64.98 -6.21
CA SER A 205 -23.46 -64.81 -4.92
C SER A 205 -22.25 -63.86 -5.02
N SER A 206 -21.52 -63.89 -6.15
CA SER A 206 -20.34 -63.04 -6.38
C SER A 206 -20.70 -61.54 -6.43
N ASP A 207 -21.77 -61.20 -7.13
CA ASP A 207 -22.23 -59.82 -7.23
C ASP A 207 -22.78 -59.30 -5.89
N GLN A 208 -23.42 -60.16 -5.09
CA GLN A 208 -23.84 -59.81 -3.72
C GLN A 208 -22.65 -59.51 -2.79
N HIS A 209 -21.55 -60.24 -2.95
CA HIS A 209 -20.31 -59.95 -2.23
C HIS A 209 -19.69 -58.61 -2.67
N ALA A 210 -19.74 -58.27 -3.96
CA ALA A 210 -19.25 -56.99 -4.44
C ALA A 210 -20.02 -55.80 -3.83
N VAL A 211 -21.37 -55.85 -3.80
CA VAL A 211 -22.20 -54.80 -3.16
C VAL A 211 -21.86 -54.64 -1.68
N ARG A 212 -21.72 -55.75 -0.95
CA ARG A 212 -21.34 -55.72 0.48
C ARG A 212 -20.00 -55.05 0.68
N ARG A 213 -18.99 -55.36 -0.15
CA ARG A 213 -17.69 -54.71 -0.07
C ARG A 213 -17.77 -53.21 -0.33
N TYR A 214 -18.55 -52.75 -1.31
CA TYR A 214 -18.74 -51.31 -1.55
C TYR A 214 -19.42 -50.61 -0.36
N HIS A 215 -20.35 -51.28 0.31
CA HIS A 215 -20.99 -50.77 1.52
C HIS A 215 -19.99 -50.68 2.70
N ASP A 216 -19.16 -51.71 2.90
CA ASP A 216 -18.12 -51.72 3.93
C ASP A 216 -17.08 -50.61 3.69
N VAL A 217 -16.66 -50.43 2.43
CA VAL A 217 -15.72 -49.36 2.04
C VAL A 217 -16.31 -47.97 2.28
N LEU A 218 -17.58 -47.74 1.92
CA LEU A 218 -18.25 -46.46 2.21
C LEU A 218 -18.32 -46.21 3.72
N LYS A 219 -18.64 -47.23 4.50
CA LYS A 219 -18.71 -47.14 5.96
C LYS A 219 -17.35 -46.78 6.58
N ASP A 220 -16.27 -47.35 6.07
CA ASP A 220 -14.91 -47.02 6.49
C ASP A 220 -14.54 -45.57 6.13
N TYR A 221 -14.89 -45.11 4.93
CA TYR A 221 -14.65 -43.72 4.53
C TYR A 221 -15.44 -42.71 5.37
N MET A 222 -16.71 -43.00 5.64
CA MET A 222 -17.52 -42.17 6.55
C MET A 222 -16.92 -42.15 7.96
N HIS A 223 -16.50 -43.29 8.49
CA HIS A 223 -15.92 -43.36 9.82
C HIS A 223 -14.63 -42.54 9.93
N GLU A 224 -13.73 -42.67 8.95
CA GLU A 224 -12.49 -41.91 8.94
C GLU A 224 -12.72 -40.41 8.72
N PHE A 225 -13.68 -40.03 7.86
CA PHE A 225 -14.06 -38.62 7.68
C PHE A 225 -14.58 -38.01 8.99
N HIS A 226 -15.52 -38.67 9.67
CA HIS A 226 -16.04 -38.19 10.95
C HIS A 226 -14.95 -38.09 12.00
N ARG A 227 -14.03 -39.06 12.05
CA ARG A 227 -12.90 -39.03 12.98
C ARG A 227 -11.97 -37.85 12.72
N VAL A 228 -11.60 -37.61 11.46
CA VAL A 228 -10.73 -36.49 11.08
C VAL A 228 -11.42 -35.16 11.37
N ARG A 229 -12.70 -35.03 11.00
CA ARG A 229 -13.51 -33.85 11.28
C ARG A 229 -13.58 -33.56 12.77
N GLU A 230 -13.87 -34.57 13.60
CA GLU A 230 -13.92 -34.43 15.05
C GLU A 230 -12.58 -34.00 15.66
N VAL A 231 -11.45 -34.51 15.14
CA VAL A 231 -10.11 -34.10 15.59
C VAL A 231 -9.84 -32.64 15.25
N VAL A 232 -10.19 -32.20 14.03
CA VAL A 232 -9.97 -30.81 13.60
C VAL A 232 -10.92 -29.85 14.33
N GLU A 233 -12.19 -30.19 14.49
CA GLU A 233 -13.14 -29.38 15.28
C GLU A 233 -12.68 -29.21 16.72
N LYS A 234 -12.20 -30.27 17.38
CA LYS A 234 -11.62 -30.18 18.74
C LYS A 234 -10.36 -29.31 18.79
N GLN A 235 -9.57 -29.27 17.72
CA GLN A 235 -8.39 -28.41 17.64
C GLN A 235 -8.79 -26.94 17.46
N MET A 236 -9.77 -26.66 16.59
CA MET A 236 -10.33 -25.31 16.41
C MET A 236 -10.95 -24.77 17.71
N ASP A 237 -11.75 -25.59 18.41
CA ASP A 237 -12.35 -25.21 19.70
C ASP A 237 -11.28 -24.94 20.77
N ARG A 238 -10.18 -25.68 20.74
CA ARG A 238 -9.06 -25.52 21.68
C ARG A 238 -8.29 -24.22 21.43
N GLU A 239 -8.13 -23.82 20.18
CA GLU A 239 -7.49 -22.56 19.80
C GLU A 239 -8.38 -21.35 20.17
N ASP A 240 -9.70 -21.47 19.98
CA ASP A 240 -10.68 -20.46 20.43
C ASP A 240 -10.70 -20.29 21.96
N LEU A 241 -10.48 -21.37 22.71
CA LEU A 241 -10.41 -21.36 24.19
C LEU A 241 -9.10 -20.81 24.75
N LEU A 242 -7.97 -20.93 24.03
CA LEU A 242 -6.65 -20.55 24.53
C LEU A 242 -6.16 -19.17 24.05
N GLY A 243 -6.86 -18.52 23.13
CA GLY A 243 -6.53 -17.17 22.68
C GLY A 243 -5.15 -17.09 22.03
N GLY A 244 -5.09 -17.47 20.75
CA GLY A 244 -4.01 -17.19 19.77
C GLY A 244 -2.67 -16.78 20.38
N SER A 245 -1.93 -17.75 20.93
CA SER A 245 -0.56 -17.51 21.38
C SER A 245 0.28 -18.79 21.39
N THR A 246 0.48 -19.39 20.22
CA THR A 246 1.53 -20.41 20.01
C THR A 246 2.12 -20.32 18.61
N SER A 247 3.07 -19.40 18.42
CA SER A 247 3.90 -19.26 17.20
C SER A 247 4.93 -20.40 17.02
N GLN A 248 4.60 -21.64 17.45
CA GLN A 248 5.55 -22.77 17.44
C GLN A 248 5.05 -24.02 16.70
N ASP A 249 3.80 -24.03 16.20
CA ASP A 249 3.15 -25.23 15.65
C ASP A 249 2.85 -25.17 14.13
N GLY A 250 3.34 -24.17 13.40
CA GLY A 250 3.17 -24.10 11.94
C GLY A 250 3.79 -25.28 11.18
N ASP A 251 4.89 -25.84 11.69
CA ASP A 251 5.60 -26.96 11.07
C ASP A 251 4.90 -28.31 11.29
N THR A 252 4.13 -28.48 12.36
CA THR A 252 3.37 -29.72 12.61
C THR A 252 2.12 -29.80 11.73
N PHE A 253 1.49 -28.66 11.43
CA PHE A 253 0.27 -28.59 10.61
C PHE A 253 0.52 -28.99 9.14
N LEU A 254 1.57 -28.45 8.51
CA LEU A 254 1.94 -28.79 7.14
C LEU A 254 2.39 -30.26 7.00
N ASN A 255 3.09 -30.78 8.01
CA ASN A 255 3.59 -32.15 8.00
C ASN A 255 2.47 -33.20 8.14
N ASN A 256 1.42 -32.89 8.91
CA ASN A 256 0.29 -33.79 9.09
C ASN A 256 -0.64 -33.83 7.86
N ARG A 257 -0.80 -32.69 7.17
CA ARG A 257 -1.52 -32.59 5.90
C ARG A 257 -0.81 -33.39 4.79
N ASN A 258 0.51 -33.28 4.69
CA ASN A 258 1.30 -34.02 3.71
C ASN A 258 1.23 -35.53 3.94
N ARG A 259 1.32 -36.00 5.19
CA ARG A 259 1.16 -37.44 5.53
C ARG A 259 -0.22 -37.99 5.17
N SER A 260 -1.27 -37.21 5.40
CA SER A 260 -2.64 -37.62 5.09
C SER A 260 -2.85 -37.71 3.58
N SER A 261 -2.29 -36.76 2.82
CA SER A 261 -2.30 -36.79 1.35
C SER A 261 -1.52 -37.98 0.79
N GLU A 262 -0.34 -38.30 1.35
CA GLU A 262 0.46 -39.47 0.94
C GLU A 262 -0.28 -40.78 1.20
N LEU A 263 -0.99 -40.90 2.33
CA LEU A 263 -1.76 -42.11 2.65
C LEU A 263 -2.94 -42.31 1.68
N LEU A 264 -3.61 -41.24 1.27
CA LEU A 264 -4.69 -41.29 0.29
C LEU A 264 -4.17 -41.68 -1.10
N LEU A 265 -3.03 -41.15 -1.52
CA LEU A 265 -2.35 -41.53 -2.76
C LEU A 265 -1.95 -43.01 -2.75
N GLN A 266 -1.37 -43.49 -1.64
CA GLN A 266 -0.98 -44.89 -1.49
C GLN A 266 -2.19 -45.82 -1.54
N LYS A 267 -3.31 -45.44 -0.91
CA LYS A 267 -4.56 -46.22 -0.98
C LYS A 267 -5.15 -46.21 -2.38
N HIS A 268 -5.11 -45.08 -3.09
CA HIS A 268 -5.57 -45.00 -4.48
C HIS A 268 -4.74 -45.90 -5.42
N GLU A 269 -3.41 -45.91 -5.27
CA GLU A 269 -2.53 -46.78 -6.05
C GLU A 269 -2.81 -48.27 -5.78
N HIS A 270 -3.05 -48.63 -4.53
CA HIS A 270 -3.44 -50.00 -4.18
C HIS A 270 -4.76 -50.42 -4.86
N ILE A 271 -5.74 -49.52 -4.92
CA ILE A 271 -7.03 -49.77 -5.59
C ILE A 271 -6.80 -49.99 -7.09
N THR A 272 -6.09 -49.11 -7.77
CA THR A 272 -5.80 -49.22 -9.20
C THR A 272 -5.08 -50.53 -9.55
N ASN A 273 -4.16 -50.96 -8.69
CA ASN A 273 -3.47 -52.24 -8.86
C ASN A 273 -4.41 -53.44 -8.68
N THR A 274 -5.34 -53.37 -7.73
CA THR A 274 -6.34 -54.43 -7.53
C THR A 274 -7.36 -54.49 -8.67
N GLU A 275 -7.74 -53.35 -9.25
CA GLU A 275 -8.61 -53.28 -10.44
C GLU A 275 -7.94 -53.94 -11.64
N ARG A 276 -6.65 -53.65 -11.87
CA ARG A 276 -5.86 -54.30 -12.93
C ARG A 276 -5.80 -55.83 -12.75
N MET A 277 -5.63 -56.31 -11.52
CA MET A 277 -5.62 -57.75 -11.23
C MET A 277 -6.97 -58.43 -11.48
N LEU A 278 -8.08 -57.73 -11.21
CA LEU A 278 -9.42 -58.24 -11.46
C LEU A 278 -9.73 -58.31 -12.95
N ASP A 279 -9.31 -57.30 -13.73
CA ASP A 279 -9.44 -57.30 -15.19
C ASP A 279 -8.65 -58.43 -15.86
N ASP A 280 -7.48 -58.78 -15.31
CA ASP A 280 -6.68 -59.92 -15.78
C ASP A 280 -7.29 -61.28 -15.42
N GLN A 281 -8.15 -61.37 -14.40
CA GLN A 281 -8.87 -62.60 -14.03
C GLN A 281 -10.16 -62.81 -14.84
N ILE A 282 -10.65 -61.79 -15.53
CA ILE A 282 -11.90 -61.81 -16.32
C ILE A 282 -11.64 -62.14 -17.81
N LYS A 283 -10.37 -62.13 -18.27
CA LYS A 283 -9.95 -62.60 -19.60
C LYS A 283 -9.58 -64.08 -19.60
#